data_AF-A0A437S6B2-F1
#
_entry.id   AF-A0A437S6B2-F1
#
_cell.length_a   1.000
_cell.length_b   1.000
_cell.length_c   1.000
_cell.angle_alpha   90.00
_cell.angle_beta   90.00
_cell.angle_gamma   90.00
#
_symmetry.space_group_name_H-M   'P 1'
#
loop_
_entity.id
_entity.type
_entity.pdbx_description
1 polymer ?
#
loop_
_entity_poly.entity_id
_entity_poly.type
_entity_poly.pdbx_seq_one_letter_code
_entity_poly.pdbx_strand_id
1 'polypeptide(L)'
;MINFFKRKKPIKTEKDESLYNVLLKSEEENSLVEIDFSNLSQDGRYRGEFEIEILKGRKLNREDSTKLNEAVLKFYERESDSVNLICDFFKDKRAIEVFSEFESFIFSLDIFEEKRLAGLSILLMRDTRVIEAIKFGIMLAHFYPLVNYPAAVKIIVNLGIYPEFTYYSLGVLKQLNYYELVRDNILRRGLKETQIIEENME
;
A
#
# COMPACT_ATOMS: atom_id res chain seq x y z
N MET A 1 41.05 -1.54 24.23
CA MET A 1 39.70 -0.95 24.19
C MET A 1 39.20 -1.08 22.76
N ILE A 2 38.38 -2.09 22.44
CA ILE A 2 37.80 -2.26 21.10
C ILE A 2 36.30 -2.45 21.32
N ASN A 3 35.53 -1.39 21.02
CA ASN A 3 34.07 -1.42 21.03
C ASN A 3 33.60 -2.21 19.80
N PHE A 4 33.23 -3.48 20.03
CA PHE A 4 32.46 -4.25 19.07
C PHE A 4 31.07 -3.64 18.93
N PHE A 5 30.77 -3.11 17.74
CA PHE A 5 29.43 -2.75 17.31
C PHE A 5 28.46 -3.92 17.59
N LYS A 6 27.59 -3.75 18.59
CA LYS A 6 26.39 -4.58 18.73
C LYS A 6 25.50 -4.29 17.54
N ARG A 7 25.50 -5.17 16.53
CA ARG A 7 24.41 -5.24 15.55
C ARG A 7 23.12 -5.47 16.34
N LYS A 8 22.25 -4.45 16.39
CA LYS A 8 20.90 -4.59 16.96
C LYS A 8 20.14 -5.60 16.12
N LYS A 9 19.44 -6.52 16.81
CA LYS A 9 18.63 -7.56 16.17
C LYS A 9 17.47 -6.88 15.42
N PRO A 10 17.11 -7.32 14.20
CA PRO A 10 15.90 -6.85 13.55
C PRO A 10 14.69 -7.14 14.46
N ILE A 11 13.78 -6.18 14.53
CA ILE A 11 12.51 -6.36 15.25
C ILE A 11 11.81 -7.58 14.63
N LYS A 12 11.63 -8.62 15.45
CA LYS A 12 10.84 -9.78 15.05
C LYS A 12 9.39 -9.29 14.94
N THR A 13 8.86 -9.20 13.73
CA THR A 13 7.41 -9.11 13.54
C THR A 13 6.79 -10.31 14.25
N GLU A 14 5.86 -10.09 15.19
CA GLU A 14 5.00 -11.17 15.66
C GLU A 14 4.31 -11.77 14.42
N LYS A 15 4.29 -13.11 14.32
CA LYS A 15 4.00 -13.82 13.07
C LYS A 15 2.64 -13.49 12.44
N ASP A 16 1.74 -12.87 13.21
CA ASP A 16 0.34 -12.63 12.82
C ASP A 16 -0.07 -11.14 12.80
N GLU A 17 0.85 -10.20 13.10
CA GLU A 17 0.52 -8.77 13.10
C GLU A 17 0.47 -8.19 11.68
N SER A 18 -0.51 -7.33 11.37
CA SER A 18 -0.59 -6.64 10.08
C SER A 18 0.56 -5.65 9.89
N LEU A 19 0.96 -5.40 8.63
CA LEU A 19 2.07 -4.46 8.36
C LEU A 19 1.74 -3.04 8.80
N TYR A 20 0.47 -2.65 8.74
CA TYR A 20 0.02 -1.37 9.25
C TYR A 20 0.33 -1.21 10.76
N ASN A 21 0.05 -2.23 11.58
CA ASN A 21 0.32 -2.16 13.01
C ASN A 21 1.84 -2.19 13.31
N VAL A 22 2.61 -2.96 12.53
CA VAL A 22 4.09 -2.92 12.61
C VAL A 22 4.61 -1.52 12.36
N LEU A 23 4.09 -0.83 11.34
CA LEU A 23 4.47 0.55 11.02
C LEU A 23 4.10 1.52 12.14
N LEU A 24 2.88 1.44 12.69
CA LEU A 24 2.47 2.30 13.81
C LEU A 24 3.39 2.15 15.02
N LYS A 25 3.69 0.90 15.43
CA LYS A 25 4.61 0.63 16.56
C LYS A 25 6.00 1.19 16.30
N SER A 26 6.53 0.98 15.10
CA SER A 26 7.86 1.46 14.75
C SER A 26 7.96 2.98 14.71
N GLU A 27 6.88 3.67 14.35
CA GLU A 27 6.83 5.13 14.38
C GLU A 27 6.85 5.63 15.83
N GLU A 28 6.04 5.04 16.71
CA GLU A 28 6.01 5.35 18.15
C GLU A 28 7.39 5.14 18.80
N GLU A 29 8.11 4.11 18.37
CA GLU A 29 9.46 3.76 18.85
C GLU A 29 10.59 4.54 18.17
N ASN A 30 10.29 5.40 17.18
CA ASN A 30 11.27 6.08 16.33
C ASN A 30 12.26 5.10 15.64
N SER A 31 11.78 3.93 15.23
CA SER A 31 12.56 2.82 14.67
C SER A 31 12.19 2.50 13.22
N LEU A 32 11.52 3.41 12.49
CA LEU A 32 11.12 3.23 11.08
C LEU A 32 12.26 2.74 10.17
N VAL A 33 13.48 3.24 10.38
CA VAL A 33 14.67 2.85 9.60
C VAL A 33 15.10 1.39 9.82
N GLU A 34 14.68 0.78 10.93
CA GLU A 34 15.01 -0.61 11.29
C GLU A 34 14.04 -1.62 10.65
N ILE A 35 12.94 -1.15 10.05
CA ILE A 35 12.02 -2.01 9.31
C ILE A 35 12.64 -2.40 7.98
N ASP A 36 12.55 -3.69 7.68
CA ASP A 36 12.96 -4.28 6.42
C ASP A 36 11.85 -5.19 5.89
N PHE A 37 11.23 -4.77 4.78
CA PHE A 37 10.19 -5.52 4.07
C PHE A 37 10.73 -6.27 2.85
N SER A 38 12.05 -6.34 2.63
CA SER A 38 12.64 -7.06 1.48
C SER A 38 12.15 -8.51 1.38
N ASN A 39 12.05 -9.22 2.50
CA ASN A 39 11.57 -10.60 2.55
C ASN A 39 10.06 -10.76 2.28
N LEU A 40 9.30 -9.66 2.25
CA LEU A 40 7.87 -9.61 1.95
C LEU A 40 7.61 -9.03 0.55
N SER A 41 8.64 -8.53 -0.11
CA SER A 41 8.60 -8.03 -1.48
C SER A 41 8.79 -9.17 -2.47
N GLN A 42 8.06 -9.11 -3.58
CA GLN A 42 8.05 -10.16 -4.60
C GLN A 42 9.44 -10.46 -5.18
N ASP A 43 10.30 -9.45 -5.32
CA ASP A 43 11.63 -9.56 -5.92
C ASP A 43 12.77 -9.12 -5.00
N GLY A 44 12.51 -9.07 -3.69
CA GLY A 44 13.50 -8.69 -2.68
C GLY A 44 13.82 -7.20 -2.62
N ARG A 45 13.23 -6.39 -3.50
CA ARG A 45 13.36 -4.93 -3.48
C ARG A 45 12.68 -4.34 -2.26
N TYR A 46 13.26 -3.28 -1.72
CA TYR A 46 12.78 -2.64 -0.50
C TYR A 46 12.84 -1.13 -0.65
N ARG A 47 12.18 -0.42 0.26
CA ARG A 47 12.19 1.06 0.34
C ARG A 47 11.86 1.76 -0.97
N GLY A 48 10.82 1.27 -1.65
CA GLY A 48 10.28 1.93 -2.85
C GLY A 48 11.22 1.89 -4.07
N GLU A 49 12.25 1.03 -4.08
CA GLU A 49 13.16 0.88 -5.23
C GLU A 49 12.41 0.64 -6.55
N PHE A 50 11.34 -0.16 -6.52
CA PHE A 50 10.52 -0.41 -7.69
C PHE A 50 9.75 0.83 -8.15
N GLU A 51 9.14 1.56 -7.21
CA GLU A 51 8.44 2.82 -7.47
C GLU A 51 9.39 3.89 -8.02
N ILE A 52 10.62 3.99 -7.52
CA ILE A 52 11.66 4.90 -8.04
C ILE A 52 12.02 4.53 -9.49
N GLU A 53 12.12 3.25 -9.83
CA GLU A 53 12.36 2.84 -11.21
C GLU A 53 11.20 3.19 -12.15
N ILE A 54 9.94 3.08 -11.68
CA ILE A 54 8.76 3.52 -12.43
C ILE A 54 8.88 5.01 -12.75
N LEU A 55 9.20 5.83 -11.75
CA LEU A 55 9.37 7.28 -11.92
C LEU A 55 10.53 7.62 -12.88
N LYS A 56 11.54 6.75 -12.98
CA LYS A 56 12.64 6.85 -13.95
C LYS A 56 12.31 6.30 -15.34
N GLY A 57 11.06 5.94 -15.60
CA GLY A 57 10.59 5.50 -16.92
C GLY A 57 10.65 3.98 -17.14
N ARG A 58 10.74 3.17 -16.08
CA ARG A 58 10.51 1.72 -16.20
C ARG A 58 9.12 1.47 -16.78
N LYS A 59 9.06 0.65 -17.84
CA LYS A 59 7.80 0.18 -18.40
C LYS A 59 7.16 -0.83 -17.46
N LEU A 60 5.87 -0.66 -17.20
CA LEU A 60 5.04 -1.61 -16.50
C LEU A 60 4.58 -2.70 -17.46
N ASN A 61 4.59 -3.95 -17.02
CA ASN A 61 3.93 -5.02 -17.74
C ASN A 61 2.46 -5.03 -17.34
N ARG A 62 1.55 -5.11 -18.31
CA ARG A 62 0.13 -5.29 -18.01
C ARG A 62 -0.12 -6.75 -17.67
N GLU A 63 -0.82 -6.99 -16.58
CA GLU A 63 -1.14 -8.33 -16.12
C GLU A 63 -2.64 -8.56 -15.99
N ASP A 64 -3.05 -9.81 -16.25
CA ASP A 64 -4.44 -10.26 -16.13
C ASP A 64 -4.98 -10.08 -14.70
N SER A 65 -6.16 -9.46 -14.59
CA SER A 65 -6.87 -9.27 -13.32
C SER A 65 -8.05 -10.21 -13.10
N THR A 66 -8.31 -11.18 -13.99
CA THR A 66 -9.52 -12.03 -13.93
C THR A 66 -9.75 -12.66 -12.56
N LYS A 67 -8.72 -13.31 -11.99
CA LYS A 67 -8.81 -13.93 -10.65
C LYS A 67 -9.00 -12.93 -9.52
N LEU A 68 -8.43 -11.74 -9.65
CA LEU A 68 -8.62 -10.65 -8.70
C LEU A 68 -10.07 -10.16 -8.75
N ASN A 69 -10.63 -9.98 -9.95
CA ASN A 69 -12.01 -9.57 -10.16
C ASN A 69 -12.98 -10.56 -9.50
N GLU A 70 -12.77 -11.87 -9.71
CA GLU A 70 -13.54 -12.94 -9.07
C GLU A 70 -13.47 -12.86 -7.53
N ALA A 71 -12.27 -12.66 -6.97
CA ALA A 71 -12.09 -12.54 -5.52
C ALA A 71 -12.78 -11.29 -4.94
N VAL A 72 -12.83 -10.18 -5.69
CA VAL A 72 -13.56 -8.97 -5.28
C VAL A 72 -15.08 -9.16 -5.36
N LEU A 73 -15.59 -9.87 -6.37
CA LEU A 73 -17.01 -10.23 -6.42
C LEU A 73 -17.42 -11.10 -5.23
N LYS A 74 -16.61 -12.10 -4.89
CA LYS A 74 -16.80 -12.91 -3.67
C LYS A 74 -16.84 -12.07 -2.40
N PHE A 75 -16.03 -11.01 -2.33
CA PHE A 75 -16.10 -10.06 -1.22
C PHE A 75 -17.45 -9.33 -1.17
N TYR A 76 -18.00 -8.90 -2.32
CA TYR A 76 -19.35 -8.33 -2.37
C TYR A 76 -20.43 -9.36 -1.98
N GLU A 77 -20.24 -10.62 -2.30
CA GLU A 77 -21.12 -11.71 -1.87
C GLU A 77 -20.94 -12.10 -0.38
N ARG A 78 -20.02 -11.43 0.32
CA ARG A 78 -19.68 -11.64 1.74
C ARG A 78 -19.08 -13.02 2.02
N GLU A 79 -18.38 -13.60 1.05
CA GLU A 79 -17.59 -14.81 1.27
C GLU A 79 -16.39 -14.50 2.16
N SER A 80 -16.20 -15.31 3.21
CA SER A 80 -15.24 -15.06 4.28
C SER A 80 -13.77 -15.25 3.87
N ASP A 81 -13.51 -15.97 2.77
CA ASP A 81 -12.17 -16.24 2.24
C ASP A 81 -11.72 -15.23 1.17
N SER A 82 -12.61 -14.33 0.73
CA SER A 82 -12.34 -13.36 -0.36
C SER A 82 -11.07 -12.53 -0.14
N VAL A 83 -10.83 -12.03 1.07
CA VAL A 83 -9.61 -11.26 1.40
C VAL A 83 -8.35 -12.13 1.27
N ASN A 84 -8.43 -13.42 1.63
CA ASN A 84 -7.31 -14.34 1.46
C ASN A 84 -7.03 -14.62 -0.01
N LEU A 85 -8.07 -14.77 -0.84
CA LEU A 85 -7.93 -14.93 -2.29
C LEU A 85 -7.26 -13.71 -2.94
N ILE A 86 -7.63 -12.50 -2.51
CA ILE A 86 -6.97 -11.27 -2.95
C ILE A 86 -5.49 -11.25 -2.52
N CYS A 87 -5.21 -11.58 -1.26
CA CYS A 87 -3.83 -11.65 -0.76
C CYS A 87 -3.00 -12.70 -1.50
N ASP A 88 -3.58 -13.86 -1.80
CA ASP A 88 -2.94 -14.95 -2.53
C ASP A 88 -2.63 -14.56 -3.97
N PHE A 89 -3.53 -13.85 -4.63
CA PHE A 89 -3.29 -13.28 -5.96
C PHE A 89 -2.09 -12.33 -5.96
N PHE A 90 -1.92 -11.54 -4.90
CA PHE A 90 -0.81 -10.58 -4.79
C PHE A 90 0.50 -11.18 -4.26
N LYS A 91 0.61 -12.52 -4.13
CA LYS A 91 1.88 -13.16 -3.79
C LYS A 91 2.89 -13.14 -4.94
N ASP A 92 2.42 -13.13 -6.17
CA ASP A 92 3.24 -13.20 -7.37
C ASP A 92 2.89 -12.15 -8.43
N LYS A 93 1.99 -11.21 -8.13
CA LYS A 93 1.60 -10.10 -9.00
C LYS A 93 1.83 -8.75 -8.31
N ARG A 94 2.16 -7.72 -9.10
CA ARG A 94 2.25 -6.34 -8.61
C ARG A 94 0.94 -5.59 -8.77
N ALA A 95 0.54 -4.85 -7.74
CA ALA A 95 -0.69 -4.06 -7.73
C ALA A 95 -0.78 -3.12 -8.93
N ILE A 96 0.30 -2.40 -9.21
CA ILE A 96 0.33 -1.40 -10.28
C ILE A 96 0.22 -2.03 -11.68
N GLU A 97 0.70 -3.26 -11.85
CA GLU A 97 0.73 -3.97 -13.13
C GLU A 97 -0.64 -4.57 -13.48
N VAL A 98 -1.48 -4.84 -12.47
CA VAL A 98 -2.85 -5.36 -12.65
C VAL A 98 -3.92 -4.27 -12.62
N PHE A 99 -3.60 -3.08 -12.08
CA PHE A 99 -4.63 -2.09 -11.75
C PHE A 99 -5.42 -1.58 -12.95
N SER A 100 -4.78 -1.40 -14.11
CA SER A 100 -5.46 -0.92 -15.32
C SER A 100 -6.52 -1.91 -15.85
N GLU A 101 -6.28 -3.22 -15.70
CA GLU A 101 -7.27 -4.25 -16.03
C GLU A 101 -8.41 -4.27 -15.02
N PHE A 102 -8.05 -4.21 -13.74
CA PHE A 102 -9.03 -4.17 -12.66
C PHE A 102 -9.94 -2.94 -12.75
N GLU A 103 -9.40 -1.77 -13.09
CA GLU A 103 -10.14 -0.54 -13.32
C GLU A 103 -11.17 -0.71 -14.44
N SER A 104 -10.77 -1.35 -15.54
CA SER A 104 -11.68 -1.66 -16.65
C SER A 104 -12.83 -2.57 -16.19
N PHE A 105 -12.54 -3.55 -15.32
CA PHE A 105 -13.56 -4.40 -14.71
C PHE A 105 -14.51 -3.59 -13.81
N ILE A 106 -14.00 -2.73 -12.92
CA ILE A 106 -14.84 -1.91 -12.05
C ILE A 106 -15.81 -1.03 -12.85
N PHE A 107 -15.36 -0.39 -13.93
CA PHE A 107 -16.22 0.43 -14.77
C PHE A 107 -17.22 -0.39 -15.62
N SER A 108 -17.00 -1.70 -15.76
CA SER A 108 -17.93 -2.60 -16.45
C SER A 108 -19.07 -3.11 -15.57
N LEU A 109 -19.01 -2.90 -14.25
CA LEU A 109 -20.04 -3.39 -13.32
C LEU A 109 -21.35 -2.62 -13.48
N ASP A 110 -22.45 -3.35 -13.70
CA ASP A 110 -23.80 -2.77 -13.78
C ASP A 110 -24.22 -2.06 -12.48
N ILE A 111 -23.77 -2.60 -11.34
CA ILE A 111 -24.02 -2.05 -10.01
C ILE A 111 -22.69 -1.87 -9.29
N PHE A 112 -22.28 -0.61 -9.13
CA PHE A 112 -21.09 -0.24 -8.36
C PHE A 112 -21.44 0.04 -6.89
N GLU A 113 -20.94 -0.79 -5.99
CA GLU A 113 -21.15 -0.66 -4.55
C GLU A 113 -20.00 0.07 -3.84
N GLU A 114 -19.94 1.41 -4.00
CA GLU A 114 -18.89 2.28 -3.45
C GLU A 114 -18.53 1.96 -1.98
N LYS A 115 -19.54 1.82 -1.12
CA LYS A 115 -19.32 1.55 0.32
C LYS A 115 -18.63 0.22 0.58
N ARG A 116 -18.92 -0.80 -0.25
CA ARG A 116 -18.26 -2.11 -0.12
C ARG A 116 -16.82 -2.01 -0.58
N LEU A 117 -16.55 -1.31 -1.68
CA LEU A 117 -15.20 -1.09 -2.15
C LEU A 117 -14.35 -0.30 -1.13
N ALA A 118 -14.91 0.75 -0.53
CA ALA A 118 -14.24 1.49 0.53
C ALA A 118 -13.97 0.62 1.77
N GLY A 119 -14.91 -0.28 2.11
CA GLY A 119 -14.71 -1.30 3.14
C GLY A 119 -13.55 -2.25 2.83
N LEU A 120 -13.49 -2.78 1.60
CA LEU A 120 -12.39 -3.64 1.13
C LEU A 120 -11.05 -2.92 1.19
N SER A 121 -10.98 -1.70 0.67
CA SER A 121 -9.81 -0.83 0.71
C SER A 121 -9.25 -0.74 2.14
N ILE A 122 -10.09 -0.40 3.11
CA ILE A 122 -9.69 -0.28 4.52
C ILE A 122 -9.19 -1.61 5.09
N LEU A 123 -9.88 -2.72 4.79
CA LEU A 123 -9.47 -4.06 5.25
C LEU A 123 -8.08 -4.44 4.72
N LEU A 124 -7.86 -4.24 3.42
CA LEU A 124 -6.58 -4.52 2.78
C LEU A 124 -5.47 -3.61 3.31
N MET A 125 -5.74 -2.34 3.58
CA MET A 125 -4.70 -1.47 4.12
C MET A 125 -4.37 -1.77 5.59
N ARG A 126 -5.36 -2.19 6.39
CA ARG A 126 -5.22 -2.34 7.84
C ARG A 126 -4.79 -3.73 8.28
N ASP A 127 -5.29 -4.79 7.63
CA ASP A 127 -5.33 -6.13 8.23
C ASP A 127 -4.43 -7.17 7.52
N THR A 128 -3.78 -6.85 6.40
CA THR A 128 -2.91 -7.81 5.69
C THR A 128 -1.41 -7.55 5.90
N ARG A 129 -0.63 -8.56 5.50
CA ARG A 129 0.83 -8.59 5.46
C ARG A 129 1.40 -8.65 4.04
N VAL A 130 0.55 -8.69 3.01
CA VAL A 130 0.98 -8.74 1.61
C VAL A 130 1.13 -7.30 1.10
N ILE A 131 2.35 -6.88 0.82
CA ILE A 131 2.68 -5.50 0.41
C ILE A 131 1.84 -5.08 -0.80
N GLU A 132 1.77 -5.92 -1.82
CA GLU A 132 1.03 -5.61 -3.05
C GLU A 132 -0.49 -5.56 -2.80
N ALA A 133 -1.03 -6.34 -1.86
CA ALA A 133 -2.44 -6.22 -1.46
C ALA A 133 -2.72 -4.89 -0.72
N ILE A 134 -1.79 -4.41 0.10
CA ILE A 134 -1.88 -3.09 0.76
C ILE A 134 -1.85 -1.98 -0.28
N LYS A 135 -0.89 -2.03 -1.22
CA LYS A 135 -0.80 -1.07 -2.33
C LYS A 135 -2.09 -1.05 -3.14
N PHE A 136 -2.62 -2.22 -3.48
CA PHE A 136 -3.91 -2.34 -4.15
C PHE A 136 -5.04 -1.71 -3.32
N GLY A 137 -5.09 -1.97 -2.01
CA GLY A 137 -6.03 -1.33 -1.09
C GLY A 137 -5.96 0.20 -1.12
N ILE A 138 -4.74 0.78 -1.13
CA ILE A 138 -4.55 2.23 -1.31
C ILE A 138 -5.14 2.67 -2.66
N MET A 139 -4.80 2.00 -3.75
CA MET A 139 -5.23 2.36 -5.10
C MET A 139 -6.76 2.27 -5.30
N LEU A 140 -7.46 1.41 -4.56
CA LEU A 140 -8.93 1.37 -4.57
C LEU A 140 -9.57 2.72 -4.18
N ALA A 141 -8.84 3.58 -3.48
CA ALA A 141 -9.27 4.94 -3.15
C ALA A 141 -9.46 5.88 -4.35
N HIS A 142 -9.06 5.46 -5.56
CA HIS A 142 -9.42 6.18 -6.79
C HIS A 142 -10.92 6.09 -7.13
N PHE A 143 -11.62 5.08 -6.62
CA PHE A 143 -13.01 4.79 -6.99
C PHE A 143 -14.05 5.30 -5.99
N TYR A 144 -13.64 6.00 -4.93
CA TYR A 144 -14.58 6.56 -3.97
C TYR A 144 -14.05 7.90 -3.41
N PRO A 145 -14.94 8.83 -3.02
CA PRO A 145 -14.54 10.15 -2.54
C PRO A 145 -13.89 10.06 -1.15
N LEU A 146 -12.55 10.12 -1.07
CA LEU A 146 -11.79 9.96 0.18
C LEU A 146 -12.22 10.92 1.30
N VAL A 147 -12.72 12.10 0.95
CA VAL A 147 -13.24 13.09 1.91
C VAL A 147 -14.33 12.53 2.83
N ASN A 148 -15.08 11.53 2.37
CA ASN A 148 -16.14 10.87 3.14
C ASN A 148 -15.63 9.73 4.04
N TYR A 149 -14.35 9.35 3.92
CA TYR A 149 -13.77 8.19 4.59
C TYR A 149 -12.51 8.58 5.39
N PRO A 150 -12.65 9.34 6.49
CA PRO A 150 -11.51 9.84 7.27
C PRO A 150 -10.63 8.72 7.84
N ALA A 151 -11.20 7.54 8.10
CA ALA A 151 -10.44 6.36 8.50
C ALA A 151 -9.47 5.89 7.39
N ALA A 152 -9.92 5.87 6.13
CA ALA A 152 -9.08 5.52 5.00
C ALA A 152 -7.96 6.56 4.82
N VAL A 153 -8.29 7.86 4.88
CA VAL A 153 -7.29 8.94 4.81
C VAL A 153 -6.21 8.76 5.87
N LYS A 154 -6.59 8.51 7.13
CA LYS A 154 -5.65 8.29 8.23
C LYS A 154 -4.71 7.11 7.94
N ILE A 155 -5.26 5.98 7.48
CA ILE A 155 -4.46 4.79 7.16
C ILE A 155 -3.50 5.07 6.01
N ILE A 156 -3.98 5.68 4.91
CA ILE A 156 -3.17 6.00 3.73
C ILE A 156 -2.01 6.95 4.09
N VAL A 157 -2.28 7.97 4.92
CA VAL A 157 -1.25 8.90 5.41
C VAL A 157 -0.21 8.18 6.25
N ASN A 158 -0.63 7.30 7.16
CA ASN A 158 0.28 6.54 8.00
C ASN A 158 1.11 5.53 7.21
N LEU A 159 0.53 4.86 6.20
CA LEU A 159 1.28 3.99 5.30
C LEU A 159 2.26 4.79 4.44
N GLY A 160 1.84 5.97 3.96
CA GLY A 160 2.60 6.80 3.03
C GLY A 160 3.95 7.29 3.56
N ILE A 161 4.17 7.28 4.88
CA ILE A 161 5.47 7.60 5.49
C ILE A 161 6.55 6.56 5.14
N TYR A 162 6.15 5.36 4.72
CA TYR A 162 7.06 4.30 4.34
C TYR A 162 7.20 4.22 2.81
N PRO A 163 8.43 4.14 2.26
CA PRO A 163 8.67 4.36 0.82
C PRO A 163 7.89 3.44 -0.12
N GLU A 164 7.67 2.18 0.27
CA GLU A 164 6.89 1.19 -0.49
C GLU A 164 5.48 1.66 -0.80
N PHE A 165 4.90 2.53 0.04
CA PHE A 165 3.53 2.99 -0.10
C PHE A 165 3.44 4.45 -0.53
N THR A 166 4.52 5.23 -0.42
CA THR A 166 4.53 6.67 -0.69
C THR A 166 3.96 7.03 -2.06
N TYR A 167 4.44 6.39 -3.13
CA TYR A 167 3.98 6.66 -4.50
C TYR A 167 2.46 6.53 -4.64
N TYR A 168 1.91 5.42 -4.13
CA TYR A 168 0.47 5.13 -4.19
C TYR A 168 -0.33 6.07 -3.29
N SER A 169 0.13 6.29 -2.05
CA SER A 169 -0.52 7.16 -1.07
C SER A 169 -0.63 8.60 -1.59
N LEU A 170 0.47 9.18 -2.07
CA LEU A 170 0.44 10.53 -2.63
C LEU A 170 -0.46 10.60 -3.88
N GLY A 171 -0.43 9.58 -4.73
CA GLY A 171 -1.29 9.49 -5.91
C GLY A 171 -2.78 9.61 -5.58
N VAL A 172 -3.28 8.87 -4.58
CA VAL A 172 -4.70 8.89 -4.23
C VAL A 172 -5.09 10.09 -3.37
N LEU A 173 -4.19 10.61 -2.54
CA LEU A 173 -4.47 11.75 -1.64
C LEU A 173 -4.62 13.09 -2.39
N LYS A 174 -4.13 13.19 -3.64
CA LYS A 174 -4.30 14.38 -4.50
C LYS A 174 -5.77 14.81 -4.70
N GLN A 175 -6.72 13.91 -4.47
CA GLN A 175 -8.16 14.24 -4.52
C GLN A 175 -8.64 15.12 -3.34
N LEU A 176 -7.85 15.29 -2.28
CA LEU A 176 -8.23 16.05 -1.09
C LEU A 176 -7.92 17.54 -1.26
N ASN A 177 -8.86 18.40 -0.87
CA ASN A 177 -8.67 19.86 -0.89
C ASN A 177 -7.52 20.36 0.02
N TYR A 178 -7.06 19.51 0.94
CA TYR A 178 -5.96 19.78 1.87
C TYR A 178 -4.75 18.87 1.58
N TYR A 179 -4.59 18.44 0.33
CA TYR A 179 -3.50 17.56 -0.12
C TYR A 179 -2.12 18.02 0.35
N GLU A 180 -1.78 19.30 0.17
CA GLU A 180 -0.48 19.85 0.58
C GLU A 180 -0.17 19.58 2.06
N LEU A 181 -1.17 19.74 2.95
CA LEU A 181 -1.02 19.49 4.38
C LEU A 181 -0.72 18.02 4.69
N VAL A 182 -1.39 17.09 4.01
CA VAL A 182 -1.16 15.65 4.23
C VAL A 182 0.13 15.17 3.59
N ARG A 183 0.50 15.71 2.41
CA ARG A 183 1.79 15.46 1.78
C ARG A 183 2.93 15.89 2.69
N ASP A 184 2.92 17.13 3.17
CA ASP A 184 3.98 17.67 4.02
C ASP A 184 4.09 16.88 5.34
N ASN A 185 2.95 16.40 5.87
CA ASN A 185 2.94 15.51 7.03
C ASN A 185 3.68 14.19 6.74
N ILE A 186 3.41 13.56 5.59
CA ILE A 186 4.08 12.33 5.14
C ILE A 186 5.58 12.57 4.99
N LEU A 187 5.99 13.61 4.25
CA LEU A 187 7.39 13.89 3.95
C LEU A 187 8.23 14.20 5.18
N ARG A 188 7.62 14.85 6.19
CA ARG A 188 8.27 15.17 7.46
C ARG A 188 8.48 13.93 8.35
N ARG A 189 7.56 12.97 8.31
CA ARG A 189 7.60 11.74 9.14
C ARG A 189 8.33 10.60 8.45
N GLY A 190 8.36 10.61 7.12
CA GLY A 190 8.88 9.53 6.31
C GLY A 190 10.40 9.45 6.24
N LEU A 191 10.88 8.40 5.57
CA LEU A 191 12.29 8.18 5.31
C LEU A 191 12.80 9.09 4.18
N LYS A 192 14.11 9.12 3.97
CA LYS A 192 14.72 9.91 2.88
C LYS A 192 14.18 9.50 1.50
N GLU A 193 13.95 8.22 1.32
CA GLU A 193 13.42 7.63 0.09
C GLU A 193 11.99 8.13 -0.22
N THR A 194 11.18 8.46 0.80
CA THR A 194 9.86 9.09 0.64
C THR A 194 9.97 10.45 -0.05
N GLN A 195 10.98 11.26 0.32
CA GLN A 195 11.23 12.57 -0.30
C GLN A 195 11.69 12.40 -1.75
N ILE A 196 12.59 11.46 -2.01
CA ILE A 196 13.04 11.14 -3.37
C ILE A 196 11.86 10.74 -4.26
N ILE A 197 10.94 9.91 -3.74
CA ILE A 197 9.75 9.50 -4.49
C ILE A 197 8.91 10.71 -4.87
N GLU A 198 8.63 11.61 -3.92
CA GLU A 198 7.80 12.79 -4.18
C GLU A 198 8.45 13.77 -5.17
N GLU A 199 9.75 14.06 -5.03
CA GLU A 199 10.50 14.91 -5.97
C GLU A 199 10.49 14.39 -7.41
N ASN A 200 10.34 13.07 -7.60
CA ASN A 200 10.30 12.44 -8.93
C ASN A 200 8.86 12.25 -9.44
N MET A 201 7.83 12.60 -8.66
CA MET A 201 6.42 12.60 -9.08
C MET A 201 5.96 13.94 -9.68
N GLU A 202 6.72 15.02 -9.48
CA GLU A 202 6.51 16.36 -10.06
C GLU A 202 7.12 16.49 -11.46
#